data_AF-A0A2N5Z2W3-F1
#
_entry.id   AF-A0A2N5Z2W3-F1
#
_cell.length_a   1.000
_cell.length_b   1.000
_cell.length_c   1.000
_cell.angle_alpha   90.00
_cell.angle_beta   90.00
_cell.angle_gamma   90.00
#
_symmetry.space_group_name_H-M   'P 1'
#
loop_
_entity.id
_entity.type
_entity.pdbx_description
1 polymer ?
#
loop_
_entity_poly.entity_id
_entity_poly.type
_entity_poly.pdbx_seq_one_letter_code
_entity_poly.pdbx_strand_id
1 'polypeptide(L)'
;MKFNIEQTRISTSKIPNFIRKLIGKIYLSSLVRKYLKKVAKTVDTNGWPTQLFDGTKHDDFAMSIETRNCQMVALWESIGEGDIKPYCSFFDFSAAEVMNLGLKQISDYDSGVCKYCFYKKGKVEWPEAINNIIN
;
A
#
# COMPACT_ATOMS: atom_id res chain seq x y z
N MET A 1 -14.27 6.20 13.67
CA MET A 1 -13.71 5.08 14.47
C MET A 1 -12.21 5.32 14.42
N LYS A 2 -11.54 5.79 15.49
CA LYS A 2 -10.14 6.22 15.37
C LYS A 2 -9.26 5.03 14.98
N PHE A 3 -8.81 5.02 13.73
CA PHE A 3 -7.84 4.06 13.22
C PHE A 3 -6.53 4.26 14.00
N ASN A 4 -6.24 3.36 14.95
CA ASN A 4 -5.10 3.54 15.84
C ASN A 4 -3.83 2.95 15.20
N ILE A 5 -3.25 3.73 14.30
CA ILE A 5 -2.02 3.44 13.55
C ILE A 5 -0.89 3.02 14.51
N GLU A 6 -0.81 3.67 15.67
CA GLU A 6 0.15 3.34 16.70
C GLU A 6 -0.07 1.94 17.27
N GLN A 7 -1.31 1.50 17.50
CA GLN A 7 -1.57 0.13 17.95
C GLN A 7 -1.15 -0.91 16.91
N THR A 8 -1.37 -0.65 15.62
CA THR A 8 -0.88 -1.52 14.55
C THR A 8 0.64 -1.58 14.56
N ARG A 9 1.33 -0.42 14.65
CA ARG A 9 2.80 -0.32 14.75
C ARG A 9 3.37 -0.98 16.00
N ILE A 10 2.74 -0.81 17.16
CA ILE A 10 3.13 -1.41 18.44
C ILE A 10 2.94 -2.93 18.41
N SER A 11 1.84 -3.42 17.84
CA SER A 11 1.59 -4.87 17.78
C SER A 11 2.57 -5.57 16.84
N THR A 12 2.98 -4.89 15.77
CA THR A 12 3.96 -5.42 14.82
C THR A 12 5.39 -5.18 15.26
N SER A 13 5.68 -4.17 16.10
CA SER A 13 6.98 -3.97 16.73
C SER A 13 7.42 -5.16 17.61
N LYS A 14 6.45 -5.98 18.06
CA LYS A 14 6.68 -7.22 18.80
C LYS A 14 7.18 -8.38 17.93
N ILE A 15 7.02 -8.32 16.60
CA ILE A 15 7.49 -9.37 15.70
C ILE A 15 9.01 -9.22 15.52
N PRO A 16 9.84 -10.26 15.72
CA PRO A 16 11.28 -10.18 15.48
C PRO A 16 11.65 -9.67 14.08
N ASN A 17 12.68 -8.83 13.97
CA ASN A 17 13.09 -8.18 12.71
C ASN A 17 13.41 -9.21 11.59
N PHE A 18 14.00 -10.36 11.93
CA PHE A 18 14.29 -11.40 10.94
C PHE A 18 13.01 -12.00 10.32
N ILE A 19 11.94 -12.14 11.11
CA ILE A 19 10.63 -12.64 10.65
C ILE A 19 10.01 -11.61 9.72
N ARG A 20 10.05 -10.32 10.07
CA ARG A 20 9.52 -9.25 9.21
C ARG A 20 10.22 -9.21 7.85
N LYS A 21 11.55 -9.30 7.84
CA LYS A 21 12.34 -9.39 6.59
C LYS A 21 11.98 -10.62 5.76
N LEU A 22 11.70 -11.76 6.39
CA LEU A 22 11.29 -12.97 5.70
C LEU A 22 9.89 -12.81 5.09
N ILE A 23 8.93 -12.26 5.85
CA ILE A 23 7.57 -11.97 5.37
C ILE A 23 7.62 -11.01 4.19
N GLY A 24 8.41 -9.92 4.25
CA GLY A 24 8.55 -8.99 3.13
C GLY A 24 9.10 -9.66 1.87
N LYS A 25 10.12 -10.54 2.00
CA LYS A 25 10.63 -11.33 0.86
C LYS A 25 9.57 -12.25 0.27
N ILE A 26 8.77 -12.90 1.11
CA ILE A 26 7.68 -13.79 0.68
C ILE A 26 6.59 -12.98 -0.02
N TYR A 27 6.23 -11.80 0.52
CA TYR A 27 5.22 -10.92 -0.05
C TYR A 27 5.55 -10.50 -1.48
N LEU A 28 6.82 -10.18 -1.75
CA LEU A 28 7.31 -9.84 -3.09
C LEU A 28 7.68 -11.05 -3.97
N SER A 29 7.39 -12.27 -3.52
CA SER A 29 7.66 -13.49 -4.31
C SER A 29 6.73 -13.60 -5.51
N SER A 30 7.17 -14.34 -6.54
CA SER A 30 6.34 -14.60 -7.73
C SER A 30 5.04 -15.34 -7.40
N LEU A 31 5.02 -16.19 -6.36
CA LEU A 31 3.85 -16.92 -5.93
C LEU A 31 2.79 -15.99 -5.35
N VAL A 32 3.19 -15.14 -4.39
CA VAL A 32 2.28 -14.16 -3.79
C VAL A 32 1.83 -13.15 -4.83
N ARG A 33 2.71 -12.69 -5.74
CA ARG A 33 2.30 -11.82 -6.86
C ARG A 33 1.21 -12.43 -7.73
N LYS A 34 1.28 -13.72 -8.05
CA LYS A 34 0.20 -14.41 -8.79
C LYS A 34 -1.12 -14.38 -8.03
N TYR A 35 -1.09 -14.56 -6.72
CA TYR A 35 -2.27 -14.45 -5.87
C TYR A 35 -2.82 -13.02 -5.86
N LEU A 36 -1.96 -12.03 -5.64
CA LEU A 36 -2.34 -10.62 -5.63
C LEU A 36 -2.92 -10.16 -6.97
N LYS A 37 -2.42 -10.67 -8.12
CA LYS A 37 -3.03 -10.42 -9.44
C LYS A 37 -4.45 -10.97 -9.55
N LYS A 38 -4.72 -12.14 -8.96
CA LYS A 38 -6.08 -12.69 -8.91
C LYS A 38 -6.99 -11.79 -8.06
N VAL A 39 -6.51 -11.35 -6.90
CA VAL A 39 -7.25 -10.42 -6.04
C VAL A 39 -7.54 -9.12 -6.77
N ALA A 40 -6.53 -8.51 -7.41
CA ALA A 40 -6.70 -7.28 -8.18
C ALA A 40 -7.77 -7.45 -9.27
N LYS A 41 -7.76 -8.57 -10.00
CA LYS A 41 -8.79 -8.87 -11.01
C LYS A 41 -10.18 -9.04 -10.40
N THR A 42 -10.32 -9.71 -9.26
CA THR A 42 -11.61 -9.85 -8.57
C THR A 42 -12.14 -8.49 -8.11
N VAL A 43 -11.26 -7.65 -7.56
CA VAL A 43 -11.59 -6.30 -7.09
C VAL A 43 -12.01 -5.41 -8.28
N ASP A 44 -11.29 -5.48 -9.40
CA ASP A 44 -11.63 -4.84 -10.66
C ASP A 44 -13.03 -5.25 -11.16
N THR A 45 -13.34 -6.55 -11.16
CA THR A 45 -14.67 -7.05 -11.56
C THR A 45 -15.80 -6.63 -10.62
N ASN A 46 -15.49 -6.27 -9.37
CA ASN A 46 -16.44 -5.77 -8.39
C ASN A 46 -16.58 -4.23 -8.43
N GLY A 47 -16.06 -3.59 -9.48
CA GLY A 47 -16.21 -2.16 -9.71
C GLY A 47 -15.09 -1.30 -9.13
N TRP A 48 -14.02 -1.90 -8.61
CA TRP A 48 -12.86 -1.19 -8.05
C TRP A 48 -11.66 -1.36 -8.99
N PRO A 49 -11.52 -0.51 -10.01
CA PRO A 49 -10.60 -0.76 -11.11
C PRO A 49 -9.15 -0.78 -10.60
N THR A 50 -8.59 -1.98 -10.47
CA THR A 50 -7.33 -2.23 -9.77
C THR A 50 -6.48 -3.18 -10.59
N GLN A 51 -5.22 -2.81 -10.83
CA GLN A 51 -4.27 -3.57 -11.60
C GLN A 51 -2.96 -3.74 -10.84
N LEU A 52 -2.33 -4.91 -10.99
CA LEU A 52 -1.01 -5.19 -10.44
C LEU A 52 -0.03 -5.47 -11.57
N PHE A 53 1.02 -4.67 -11.61
CA PHE A 53 2.10 -4.76 -12.59
C PHE A 53 3.34 -5.36 -11.92
N ASP A 54 3.98 -6.30 -12.61
CA ASP A 54 5.31 -6.75 -12.19
C ASP A 54 6.34 -5.68 -12.59
N GLY A 55 7.34 -5.44 -11.74
CA GLY A 55 8.52 -4.70 -12.15
C GLY A 55 9.32 -5.48 -13.19
N THR A 56 9.84 -4.78 -14.18
CA THR A 56 10.76 -5.31 -15.20
C THR A 56 12.21 -5.23 -14.71
N LYS A 57 13.17 -5.69 -15.51
CA LYS A 57 14.59 -5.55 -15.20
C LYS A 57 15.08 -4.11 -15.25
N HIS A 58 14.31 -3.20 -15.85
CA HIS A 58 14.63 -1.78 -15.99
C HIS A 58 13.96 -0.93 -14.91
N ASP A 59 13.02 -1.51 -14.16
CA ASP A 59 12.36 -0.83 -13.06
C ASP A 59 13.17 -0.98 -11.77
N ASP A 60 13.13 0.06 -10.94
CA ASP A 60 13.71 0.07 -9.60
C ASP A 60 12.79 -0.60 -8.55
N PHE A 61 11.53 -0.82 -8.89
CA PHE A 61 10.52 -1.49 -8.06
C PHE A 61 10.29 -2.96 -8.45
N ALA A 62 9.76 -3.76 -7.52
CA ALA A 62 9.48 -5.18 -7.72
C ALA A 62 8.07 -5.46 -8.24
N MET A 63 7.12 -4.62 -7.87
CA MET A 63 5.75 -4.61 -8.39
C MET A 63 5.13 -3.23 -8.14
N SER A 64 4.10 -2.90 -8.91
CA SER A 64 3.26 -1.74 -8.62
C SER A 64 1.79 -2.13 -8.63
N ILE A 65 1.00 -1.41 -7.83
CA ILE A 65 -0.46 -1.50 -7.80
C ILE A 65 -0.98 -0.17 -8.30
N GLU A 66 -1.89 -0.20 -9.26
CA GLU A 66 -2.61 0.96 -9.75
C GLU A 66 -4.10 0.78 -9.50
N THR A 67 -4.71 1.72 -8.79
CA THR A 67 -6.16 1.78 -8.59
C THR A 67 -6.68 3.05 -9.23
N ARG A 68 -7.65 2.93 -10.12
CA ARG A 68 -8.33 4.06 -10.77
C ARG A 68 -9.61 4.40 -10.04
N ASN A 69 -10.13 5.61 -10.25
CA ASN A 69 -11.41 6.06 -9.68
C ASN A 69 -11.51 5.71 -8.20
N CYS A 70 -10.48 6.07 -7.41
CA CYS A 70 -10.27 5.54 -6.07
C CYS A 70 -11.54 5.53 -5.23
N GLN A 71 -12.25 4.40 -5.23
CA GLN A 71 -13.48 4.27 -4.45
C GLN A 71 -13.17 4.32 -2.97
N MET A 72 -11.90 4.11 -2.59
CA MET A 72 -11.45 4.38 -1.24
C MET A 72 -11.60 5.84 -0.84
N VAL A 73 -11.38 6.79 -1.73
CA VAL A 73 -11.66 8.20 -1.47
C VAL A 73 -13.14 8.40 -1.17
N ALA A 74 -14.01 7.85 -2.01
CA ALA A 74 -15.47 7.92 -1.80
C ALA A 74 -15.90 7.22 -0.51
N LEU A 75 -15.27 6.08 -0.15
CA LEU A 75 -15.51 5.37 1.10
C LEU A 75 -15.07 6.21 2.30
N TRP A 76 -13.87 6.79 2.28
CA TRP A 76 -13.36 7.67 3.34
C TRP A 76 -14.24 8.90 3.53
N GLU A 77 -14.67 9.53 2.44
CA GLU A 77 -15.66 10.61 2.46
C GLU A 77 -16.99 10.16 3.08
N SER A 78 -17.49 8.99 2.69
CA SER A 78 -18.79 8.47 3.18
C SER A 78 -18.81 8.16 4.67
N ILE A 79 -17.66 7.82 5.27
CA ILE A 79 -17.53 7.52 6.70
C ILE A 79 -17.05 8.73 7.53
N GLY A 80 -16.91 9.90 6.90
CA GLY A 80 -16.50 11.14 7.56
C GLY A 80 -15.02 11.24 7.89
N GLU A 81 -14.18 10.38 7.31
CA GLU A 81 -12.72 10.36 7.48
C GLU A 81 -12.08 10.90 6.17
N GLY A 82 -12.66 11.97 5.60
CA GLY A 82 -12.18 12.57 4.33
C GLY A 82 -10.84 13.30 4.45
N ASP A 83 -10.33 13.50 5.66
CA ASP A 83 -8.98 13.99 5.96
C ASP A 83 -7.88 12.96 5.59
N ILE A 84 -8.24 11.68 5.50
CA ILE A 84 -7.37 10.62 4.97
C ILE A 84 -7.62 10.32 3.48
N LYS A 85 -8.32 11.22 2.77
CA LYS A 85 -8.61 11.16 1.33
C LYS A 85 -7.39 11.04 0.40
N PRO A 86 -6.20 11.60 0.68
CA PRO A 86 -5.09 11.47 -0.27
C PRO A 86 -4.60 10.03 -0.50
N TYR A 87 -5.17 9.08 0.24
CA TYR A 87 -4.65 7.73 0.38
C TYR A 87 -5.65 6.72 -0.17
N CYS A 88 -5.33 6.15 -1.33
CA CYS A 88 -6.06 4.99 -1.81
C CYS A 88 -5.68 3.69 -1.09
N SER A 89 -4.57 3.64 -0.32
CA SER A 89 -4.30 2.51 0.58
C SER A 89 -3.37 2.79 1.78
N PHE A 90 -3.85 3.56 2.76
CA PHE A 90 -3.17 3.78 4.04
C PHE A 90 -2.64 2.47 4.70
N PHE A 91 -3.44 1.40 4.64
CA PHE A 91 -3.08 0.09 5.19
C PHE A 91 -1.85 -0.53 4.53
N ASP A 92 -1.64 -0.31 3.22
CA ASP A 92 -0.50 -0.87 2.50
C ASP A 92 0.81 -0.23 2.96
N PHE A 93 0.80 1.05 3.34
CA PHE A 93 1.96 1.75 3.89
C PHE A 93 2.33 1.24 5.27
N SER A 94 1.35 1.11 6.18
CA SER A 94 1.60 0.52 7.49
C SER A 94 2.09 -0.92 7.37
N ALA A 95 1.48 -1.73 6.49
CA ALA A 95 1.89 -3.10 6.25
C ALA A 95 3.30 -3.18 5.66
N ALA A 96 3.65 -2.32 4.69
CA ALA A 96 4.98 -2.28 4.09
C ALA A 96 6.06 -1.88 5.11
N GLU A 97 5.78 -0.88 5.95
CA GLU A 97 6.69 -0.41 7.01
C GLU A 97 7.00 -1.54 7.99
N VAL A 98 5.96 -2.27 8.40
CA VAL A 98 6.08 -3.46 9.24
C VAL A 98 6.89 -4.55 8.58
N MET A 99 6.61 -4.84 7.32
CA MET A 99 7.28 -5.90 6.56
C MET A 99 8.70 -5.53 6.12
N ASN A 100 9.18 -4.33 6.48
CA ASN A 100 10.47 -3.78 6.06
C ASN A 100 10.62 -3.80 4.52
N LEU A 101 9.53 -3.42 3.85
CA LEU A 101 9.46 -3.21 2.41
C LEU A 101 9.56 -1.72 2.12
N GLY A 102 10.21 -1.37 1.01
CA GLY A 102 10.08 -0.02 0.50
C GLY A 102 8.71 0.12 -0.17
N LEU A 103 8.05 1.25 0.04
CA LEU A 103 6.81 1.59 -0.63
C LEU A 103 6.83 3.07 -0.94
N LYS A 104 6.49 3.43 -2.17
CA LYS A 104 6.38 4.82 -2.61
C LYS A 104 5.08 5.01 -3.38
N GLN A 105 4.35 6.08 -3.05
CA GLN A 105 3.24 6.55 -3.88
C GLN A 105 3.82 7.42 -5.00
N ILE A 106 3.57 7.05 -6.25
CA ILE A 106 4.08 7.77 -7.43
C ILE A 106 3.01 8.70 -8.01
N SER A 107 1.73 8.44 -7.72
CA SER A 107 0.62 9.29 -8.12
C SER A 107 -0.47 9.35 -7.05
N ASP A 108 -1.13 10.50 -6.96
CA ASP A 108 -2.18 10.80 -5.99
C ASP A 108 -3.58 10.65 -6.59
N TYR A 109 -4.59 10.83 -5.74
CA TYR A 109 -6.00 10.76 -6.14
C TYR A 109 -6.38 11.89 -7.11
N ASP A 110 -5.70 13.05 -7.04
CA ASP A 110 -5.96 14.20 -7.92
C ASP A 110 -5.64 13.85 -9.38
N SER A 111 -4.68 12.95 -9.61
CA SER A 111 -4.40 12.41 -10.95
C SER A 111 -5.44 11.40 -11.48
N GLY A 112 -6.46 11.04 -10.68
CA GLY A 112 -7.48 10.03 -11.00
C GLY A 112 -6.98 8.57 -10.96
N VAL A 113 -5.68 8.38 -10.69
CA VAL A 113 -5.02 7.07 -10.58
C VAL A 113 -4.09 7.09 -9.38
N CYS A 114 -4.27 6.19 -8.42
CA CYS A 114 -3.28 5.98 -7.38
C CYS A 114 -2.38 4.81 -7.70
N LYS A 115 -1.09 5.12 -7.86
CA LYS A 115 -0.03 4.17 -8.14
C LYS A 115 0.93 4.07 -6.97
N TYR A 116 1.16 2.83 -6.55
CA TYR A 116 2.08 2.47 -5.48
C TYR A 116 3.14 1.52 -6.01
N CYS A 117 4.40 1.81 -5.74
CA CYS A 117 5.52 0.97 -6.13
C CYS A 117 6.15 0.32 -4.90
N PHE A 118 6.25 -1.02 -4.91
CA PHE A 118 6.86 -1.80 -3.84
C PHE A 118 8.30 -2.16 -4.18
N TYR A 119 9.21 -1.95 -3.23
CA TYR A 119 10.65 -2.15 -3.39
C TYR A 119 11.14 -3.25 -2.45
N LYS A 120 12.06 -4.10 -2.95
CA LYS A 120 12.67 -5.18 -2.15
C LYS A 120 13.49 -4.67 -0.97
N LYS A 121 14.01 -3.45 -1.10
CA LYS A 121 14.82 -2.75 -0.11
C LYS A 121 14.43 -1.28 -0.18
N GLY A 122 14.47 -0.59 0.96
CA GLY A 122 14.09 0.81 1.06
C GLY A 122 13.31 1.06 2.32
N LYS A 123 12.91 2.31 2.52
CA LYS A 123 11.95 2.71 3.55
C LYS A 123 10.61 2.99 2.88
N VAL A 124 9.56 2.99 3.67
CA VAL A 124 8.29 3.55 3.24
C VAL A 124 8.45 5.06 3.15
N GLU A 125 8.21 5.60 1.96
CA GLU A 125 8.16 7.03 1.71
C GLU A 125 6.71 7.49 1.89
N TRP A 126 6.37 7.82 3.12
CA TRP A 126 5.06 8.38 3.45
C TRP A 126 4.85 9.70 2.70
N PRO A 127 3.71 9.91 2.04
CA PRO A 127 3.35 11.21 1.46
C PRO A 127 3.41 12.33 2.51
N GLU A 128 3.84 13.53 2.13
CA GLU A 128 4.02 14.65 3.08
C GLU A 128 2.74 14.97 3.87
N ALA A 129 1.57 14.83 3.26
CA ALA A 129 0.28 15.01 3.92
C ALA A 129 0.10 14.09 5.16
N ILE A 130 0.72 12.91 5.18
CA ILE A 130 0.68 11.98 6.33
C ILE A 130 1.64 12.39 7.44
N ASN A 131 2.82 12.92 7.08
CA ASN A 131 3.80 13.33 8.09
C ASN A 131 3.23 14.39 9.05
N ASN A 132 2.26 15.19 8.60
CA ASN A 132 1.60 16.19 9.43
C ASN A 132 0.49 15.62 10.34
N ILE A 133 0.08 14.36 10.14
CA ILE A 133 -0.98 13.68 10.90
C ILE A 133 -0.37 12.64 11.86
N ILE A 134 0.73 12.01 11.46
CA ILE A 134 1.40 10.94 12.22
C ILE A 134 2.47 11.50 13.19
N ASN A 135 2.98 12.71 12.95
CA ASN A 135 3.87 13.43 13.87
C ASN A 135 3.12 14.55 14.59
#